data_AF-A0A957FX07-F1
#
_entry.id   AF-A0A957FX07-F1
#
_cell.length_a   1.000
_cell.length_b   1.000
_cell.length_c   1.000
_cell.angle_alpha   90.00
_cell.angle_beta   90.00
_cell.angle_gamma   90.00
#
_symmetry.space_group_name_H-M   'P 1'
#
loop_
_entity.id
_entity.type
_entity.pdbx_description
1 polymer ?
#
loop_
_entity_poly.entity_id
_entity_poly.type
_entity_poly.pdbx_seq_one_letter_code
_entity_poly.pdbx_strand_id
1 'polypeptide(L)'
;IIDNEHYGETGQQQTHTAMGVDLAAVAAACGFPRVQNITAAEDLPALRHSLHESDELLLAVIKVALTYDPFVLPPRDGAYLKNRLRRVLAADREF
;
A
#
# COMPACT_ATOMS: atom_id res chain seq x y z
N ILE A 1 -0.98 1.20 6.18
CA ILE A 1 -0.33 2.26 5.39
C ILE A 1 1.04 1.77 5.01
N ILE A 2 1.38 1.76 3.72
CA ILE A 2 2.75 1.51 3.25
C ILE A 2 3.35 2.89 3.06
N ASP A 3 4.37 3.21 3.83
CA ASP A 3 4.93 4.55 3.92
C ASP A 3 6.41 4.52 3.54
N ASN A 4 6.70 4.98 2.32
CA ASN A 4 8.06 5.21 1.84
C ASN A 4 8.48 6.68 2.02
N GLU A 5 7.63 7.49 2.64
CA GLU A 5 7.84 8.92 2.91
C GLU A 5 8.00 9.81 1.67
N HIS A 6 7.70 9.31 0.45
CA HIS A 6 7.89 10.05 -0.80
C HIS A 6 6.69 9.94 -1.76
N TYR A 7 6.36 11.04 -2.44
CA TYR A 7 5.37 11.07 -3.52
C TYR A 7 6.02 10.60 -4.83
N GLY A 8 5.75 9.37 -5.24
CA GLY A 8 6.34 8.77 -6.43
C GLY A 8 5.99 9.50 -7.72
N GLU A 9 4.76 10.01 -7.82
CA GLU A 9 4.22 10.69 -9.00
C GLU A 9 4.86 12.05 -9.26
N THR A 10 5.42 12.70 -8.24
CA THR A 10 5.99 14.05 -8.33
C THR A 10 7.52 14.07 -8.36
N GLY A 11 8.13 12.94 -8.74
CA GLY A 11 9.59 12.80 -8.79
C GLY A 11 10.21 12.57 -7.42
N GLN A 12 9.52 11.81 -6.55
CA GLN A 12 9.98 11.47 -5.21
C GLN A 12 10.16 12.70 -4.30
N GLN A 13 9.19 13.62 -4.31
CA GLN A 13 9.17 14.70 -3.33
C GLN A 13 8.86 14.14 -1.94
N GLN A 14 9.50 14.70 -0.92
CA GLN A 14 9.24 14.32 0.47
C GLN A 14 7.77 14.57 0.85
N THR A 15 7.19 13.60 1.54
CA THR A 15 5.84 13.71 2.10
C THR A 15 5.88 14.36 3.48
N HIS A 16 4.70 14.64 4.04
CA HIS A 16 4.58 15.12 5.42
C HIS A 16 5.04 14.09 6.45
N THR A 17 4.98 12.79 6.16
CA THR A 17 5.50 11.75 7.05
C THR A 17 7.03 11.77 7.12
N ALA A 18 7.70 12.15 6.01
CA ALA A 18 9.15 12.46 6.00
C ALA A 18 9.51 13.70 6.83
N MET A 19 8.56 14.62 7.03
CA MET A 19 8.74 15.91 7.71
C MET A 19 8.27 15.90 9.17
N GLY A 20 8.02 14.72 9.73
CA GLY A 20 7.71 14.55 11.16
C GLY A 20 6.23 14.32 11.49
N VAL A 21 5.35 14.15 10.50
CA VAL A 21 3.98 13.67 10.78
C VAL A 21 4.01 12.18 11.13
N ASP A 22 3.64 11.86 12.36
CA ASP A 22 3.50 10.48 12.85
C ASP A 22 2.04 10.01 12.73
N LEU A 23 1.76 9.22 11.69
CA LEU A 23 0.42 8.67 11.45
C LEU A 23 0.00 7.62 12.49
N ALA A 24 0.94 6.92 13.12
CA ALA A 24 0.62 6.00 14.21
C ALA A 24 0.16 6.78 15.45
N ALA A 25 0.88 7.84 15.83
CA ALA A 25 0.47 8.70 16.92
C ALA A 25 -0.90 9.35 16.67
N VAL A 26 -1.16 9.82 15.44
CA VAL A 26 -2.48 10.36 15.05
C VAL A 26 -3.58 9.31 15.24
N ALA A 27 -3.37 8.08 14.75
CA ALA A 27 -4.36 7.01 14.89
C ALA A 27 -4.66 6.68 16.36
N ALA A 28 -3.63 6.63 17.20
CA ALA A 28 -3.78 6.40 18.63
C ALA A 28 -4.60 7.52 19.28
N ALA A 29 -4.32 8.78 18.95
CA ALA A 29 -5.08 9.94 19.43
C ALA A 29 -6.54 9.95 18.94
N CYS A 30 -6.81 9.35 17.78
CA CYS A 30 -8.16 9.15 17.24
C CYS A 30 -8.90 7.95 17.85
N GLY A 31 -8.31 7.24 18.82
CA GLY A 31 -8.97 6.14 19.52
C GLY A 31 -8.91 4.80 18.80
N PHE A 32 -7.93 4.60 17.90
CA PHE A 32 -7.70 3.26 17.34
C PHE A 32 -7.27 2.31 18.46
N PRO A 33 -7.98 1.19 18.69
CA PRO A 33 -7.67 0.28 19.78
C PRO A 33 -6.32 -0.42 19.57
N ARG A 34 -5.88 -0.53 18.31
CA ARG A 34 -4.61 -1.14 17.96
C ARG A 34 -3.88 -0.33 16.89
N VAL A 35 -2.67 0.10 17.24
CA VAL A 35 -1.79 0.86 16.37
C VAL A 35 -0.40 0.24 16.39
N GLN A 36 0.20 0.07 15.21
CA GLN A 36 1.54 -0.48 15.04
C GLN A 36 2.34 0.39 14.07
N ASN A 37 3.61 0.64 14.41
CA ASN A 37 4.59 1.24 13.52
C ASN A 37 5.67 0.19 13.25
N ILE A 38 5.75 -0.29 12.02
CA ILE A 38 6.58 -1.40 11.59
C ILE A 38 7.75 -0.85 10.79
N THR A 39 8.95 -0.98 11.34
CA THR A 39 10.20 -0.53 10.70
C THR A 39 11.11 -1.69 10.28
N ALA A 40 10.78 -2.91 10.71
CA ALA A 40 11.58 -4.10 10.49
C ALA A 40 10.74 -5.22 9.86
N ALA A 41 11.34 -5.97 8.94
CA ALA A 41 10.62 -6.98 8.16
C ALA A 41 10.24 -8.20 9.00
N GLU A 42 10.99 -8.47 10.07
CA GLU A 42 10.74 -9.53 11.05
C GLU A 42 9.41 -9.38 11.80
N ASP A 43 8.83 -8.17 11.85
CA ASP A 43 7.55 -7.92 12.51
C ASP A 43 6.34 -8.22 11.60
N LEU A 44 6.56 -8.39 10.29
CA LEU A 44 5.50 -8.63 9.32
C LEU A 44 4.68 -9.91 9.56
N PRO A 45 5.27 -11.06 9.97
CA PRO A 45 4.50 -12.25 10.30
C PRO A 45 3.51 -12.01 11.46
N ALA A 46 3.92 -11.26 12.49
CA ALA A 46 3.07 -10.93 13.63
C ALA A 46 1.93 -9.98 13.21
N LEU A 47 2.24 -8.97 12.38
CA LEU A 47 1.21 -8.11 11.78
C LEU A 47 0.23 -8.93 10.93
N ARG A 48 0.73 -9.82 10.08
CA ARG A 48 -0.11 -10.69 9.22
C ARG A 48 -1.07 -11.52 10.06
N HIS A 49 -0.59 -12.18 11.11
CA HIS A 49 -1.44 -12.96 12.01
C HIS A 49 -2.51 -12.07 12.64
N SER A 50 -2.12 -10.89 13.11
CA SER A 50 -3.03 -9.90 13.71
C SER A 50 -4.13 -9.42 12.76
N LEU A 51 -3.80 -9.20 11.49
CA LEU A 51 -4.77 -8.81 10.46
C LEU A 51 -5.76 -9.94 10.11
N HIS A 52 -5.38 -11.20 10.30
CA HIS A 52 -6.23 -12.34 9.95
C HIS A 52 -7.06 -12.87 11.11
N GLU A 53 -6.62 -12.69 12.36
CA GLU A 53 -7.32 -13.24 13.53
C GLU A 53 -8.09 -12.20 14.34
N SER A 54 -7.88 -10.91 14.09
CA SER A 54 -8.55 -9.85 14.83
C SER A 54 -9.67 -9.22 13.99
N ASP A 55 -10.84 -9.09 14.59
CA ASP A 55 -11.95 -8.26 14.09
C ASP A 55 -11.88 -6.81 14.60
N GLU A 56 -10.82 -6.43 15.32
CA GLU A 56 -10.64 -5.08 15.86
C GLU A 56 -10.06 -4.12 14.82
N LEU A 57 -10.41 -2.84 14.95
CA LEU A 57 -9.84 -1.79 14.11
C LEU A 57 -8.33 -1.64 14.38
N LEU A 58 -7.53 -1.99 13.38
CA LEU A 58 -6.07 -1.93 13.44
C LEU A 58 -5.52 -0.97 12.39
N LEU A 59 -4.60 -0.10 12.81
CA LEU A 59 -3.74 0.65 11.91
C LEU A 59 -2.28 0.17 12.04
N ALA A 60 -1.69 -0.24 10.92
CA ALA A 60 -0.26 -0.49 10.80
C ALA A 60 0.36 0.50 9.81
N VAL A 61 1.35 1.27 10.26
CA VAL A 61 2.24 2.06 9.39
C VAL A 61 3.46 1.20 9.12
N ILE A 62 3.68 0.82 7.87
CA ILE A 62 4.79 -0.04 7.46
C ILE A 62 5.78 0.82 6.70
N LYS A 63 6.94 1.07 7.30
CA LYS A 63 8.03 1.80 6.65
C LYS A 63 8.68 0.89 5.61
N VAL A 64 8.82 1.42 4.39
CA VAL A 64 9.48 0.71 3.30
C VAL A 64 10.56 1.59 2.69
N ALA A 65 11.66 0.96 2.28
CA ALA A 65 12.74 1.69 1.63
C ALA A 65 12.28 2.26 0.28
N LEU A 66 12.78 3.45 -0.05
CA LEU A 66 12.63 3.98 -1.40
C LEU A 66 13.59 3.22 -2.33
N THR A 67 13.03 2.37 -3.19
CA THR A 67 13.75 1.59 -4.20
C THR A 67 13.48 2.12 -5.60
N TYR A 68 14.49 2.04 -6.48
CA TYR A 68 14.34 2.34 -7.91
C TYR A 68 13.95 1.07 -8.64
N ASP A 69 12.72 0.60 -8.42
CA ASP A 69 12.20 -0.56 -9.14
C ASP A 69 11.89 -0.20 -10.60
N PRO A 70 11.97 -1.16 -11.54
CA PRO A 70 11.62 -0.92 -12.93
C PRO A 70 10.21 -0.35 -13.04
N PHE A 71 10.11 0.87 -13.55
CA PHE A 71 8.82 1.54 -13.69
C PHE A 71 8.02 0.92 -14.84
N VAL A 72 7.19 -0.07 -14.52
CA VAL A 72 6.29 -0.70 -15.50
C VAL A 72 5.01 0.10 -15.59
N LEU A 73 4.98 1.03 -16.55
CA LEU A 73 3.75 1.75 -16.87
C LEU A 73 2.75 0.81 -17.56
N PRO A 74 1.46 0.85 -17.18
CA PRO A 74 0.44 0.22 -17.98
C PRO A 74 0.44 0.83 -19.39
N PRO A 75 0.11 0.03 -20.43
CA PRO A 75 -0.02 0.55 -21.79
C PRO A 75 -0.98 1.74 -21.84
N ARG A 76 -0.55 2.86 -22.42
CA ARG A 76 -1.37 4.08 -22.57
C ARG A 76 -2.28 4.06 -23.81
N ASP A 77 -2.44 2.89 -24.43
CA ASP A 77 -3.33 2.67 -25.57
C ASP A 77 -4.68 2.17 -25.08
N GLY A 78 -5.69 3.05 -25.12
CA GLY A 78 -7.05 2.73 -24.70
C GLY A 78 -7.71 1.65 -25.57
N ALA A 79 -7.39 1.57 -26.87
CA ALA A 79 -7.92 0.53 -27.74
C ALA A 79 -7.34 -0.84 -27.37
N TYR A 80 -6.04 -0.90 -27.12
CA TYR A 80 -5.38 -2.09 -26.60
C TYR A 80 -5.97 -2.54 -25.27
N LEU A 81 -6.13 -1.63 -24.30
CA LEU A 81 -6.68 -1.94 -22.97
C LEU A 81 -8.12 -2.48 -23.06
N LYS A 82 -9.00 -1.83 -23.84
CA LYS A 82 -10.37 -2.30 -24.10
C LYS A 82 -10.38 -3.71 -24.69
N ASN A 83 -9.56 -3.95 -25.71
CA ASN A 83 -9.50 -5.24 -26.39
C ASN A 83 -8.87 -6.33 -25.50
N ARG A 84 -7.92 -5.98 -24.63
CA ARG A 84 -7.33 -6.89 -23.63
C ARG A 84 -8.39 -7.34 -22.63
N LEU A 85 -9.17 -6.40 -22.07
CA LEU A 85 -10.26 -6.72 -21.15
C LEU A 85 -11.33 -7.61 -21.81
N ARG A 86 -11.79 -7.23 -23.01
CA ARG A 86 -12.82 -8.00 -23.73
C ARG A 86 -12.40 -9.45 -23.99
N ARG A 87 -11.13 -9.69 -24.33
CA ARG A 87 -10.62 -11.05 -24.56
C ARG A 87 -10.70 -11.92 -23.31
N VAL A 88 -10.29 -11.38 -22.15
CA VAL A 88 -10.36 -12.11 -20.87
C VAL A 88 -11.81 -12.43 -20.50
N LEU A 89 -12.72 -11.45 -20.60
CA LEU A 89 -14.13 -11.66 -20.27
C LEU A 89 -14.87 -12.58 -21.26
N ALA A 90 -14.41 -12.65 -22.51
CA ALA A 90 -14.96 -13.59 -23.49
C ALA A 90 -14.46 -15.02 -23.24
N ALA A 91 -13.19 -15.19 -22.85
CA ALA A 91 -12.65 -16.49 -22.49
C ALA A 91 -13.31 -17.09 -21.23
N ASP A 92 -13.72 -16.24 -20.29
CA ASP A 92 -14.47 -16.65 -19.08
C ASP A 92 -15.91 -17.11 -19.36
N ARG A 93 -16.43 -16.86 -20.57
CA ARG A 93 -17.80 -17.22 -20.97
C ARG A 93 -17.89 -18.53 -21.75
N GLU A 94 -16.77 -19.21 -22.00
CA GLU A 94 -16.74 -20.55 -22.60
C GLU A 94 -16.66 -21.64 -21.50
N PHE A 95 -17.67 -21.68 -20.63
CA PHE A 95 -18.05 -22.83 -19.79
C PHE A 95 -19.57 -22.86 -19.62
#